data_AF-A0A6B3I338-F1
#
_entry.id   AF-A0A6B3I338-F1
#
_cell.length_a   1.000
_cell.length_b   1.000
_cell.length_c   1.000
_cell.angle_alpha   90.00
_cell.angle_beta   90.00
_cell.angle_gamma   90.00
#
_symmetry.space_group_name_H-M   'P 1'
#
loop_
_entity.id
_entity.type
_entity.pdbx_description
1 polymer ?
#
loop_
_entity_poly.entity_id
_entity_poly.type
_entity_poly.pdbx_seq_one_letter_code
_entity_poly.pdbx_strand_id
1 'polypeptide(L)'
;RWGAEVYHTLKKVLKTKGLSTGLGDEGGFAPNLDSNRAALDLIVEAIKEAGYVPGRDIALALDVAASEFYKDGVYEFEGKSRSA
;
A
#
# COMPACT_ATOMS: atom_id res chain seq x y z
N ARG A 1 -7.46 10.50 14.84
CA ARG A 1 -8.81 10.39 14.23
C ARG A 1 -8.73 10.02 12.75
N TRP A 2 -8.14 10.85 11.88
CA TRP A 2 -8.13 10.64 10.42
C TRP A 2 -7.47 9.31 9.99
N GLY A 3 -6.31 8.98 10.54
CA GLY A 3 -5.65 7.70 10.24
C GLY A 3 -6.48 6.47 10.61
N ALA A 4 -7.18 6.50 11.75
CA ALA A 4 -8.05 5.40 12.17
C ALA A 4 -9.29 5.26 11.26
N GLU A 5 -9.87 6.38 10.83
CA GLU A 5 -10.98 6.38 9.87
C GLU A 5 -10.54 5.79 8.53
N VAL A 6 -9.41 6.25 7.96
CA VAL A 6 -8.87 5.69 6.72
C VAL A 6 -8.52 4.21 6.87
N TYR A 7 -7.94 3.79 8.01
CA TYR A 7 -7.63 2.40 8.28
C TYR A 7 -8.88 1.50 8.27
N HIS A 8 -9.96 1.93 8.96
CA HIS A 8 -11.23 1.19 8.95
C HIS A 8 -11.93 1.21 7.59
N THR A 9 -11.84 2.32 6.85
CA THR A 9 -12.33 2.40 5.47
C THR A 9 -11.54 1.46 4.55
N LEU A 10 -10.21 1.43 4.65
CA LEU A 10 -9.36 0.51 3.89
C LEU A 10 -9.74 -0.95 4.16
N LYS A 11 -10.01 -1.31 5.43
CA LYS A 11 -10.51 -2.64 5.78
C LYS A 11 -11.80 -2.99 5.03
N LYS A 12 -12.72 -2.03 4.87
CA LYS A 12 -13.97 -2.21 4.13
C LYS A 12 -13.69 -2.37 2.62
N VAL A 13 -12.86 -1.51 2.03
CA VAL A 13 -12.45 -1.57 0.62
C VAL A 13 -11.85 -2.93 0.28
N LEU A 14 -10.92 -3.42 1.11
CA LEU A 14 -10.29 -4.74 0.94
C LEU A 14 -11.34 -5.87 0.97
N LYS A 15 -12.26 -5.86 1.94
CA LYS A 15 -13.34 -6.86 2.01
C LYS A 15 -14.26 -6.83 0.80
N THR A 16 -14.64 -5.64 0.33
CA THR A 16 -15.49 -5.50 -0.87
C THR A 16 -14.82 -6.07 -2.11
N LYS A 17 -13.49 -5.97 -2.21
CA LYS A 17 -12.69 -6.55 -3.31
C LYS A 17 -12.32 -8.02 -3.08
N GLY A 18 -12.78 -8.66 -2.01
CA GLY A 18 -12.47 -10.05 -1.68
C GLY A 18 -11.03 -10.30 -1.22
N LEU A 19 -10.31 -9.24 -0.81
CA LEU A 19 -8.93 -9.32 -0.36
C LEU A 19 -8.84 -9.62 1.15
N SER A 20 -7.74 -10.25 1.55
CA SER A 20 -7.46 -10.54 2.96
C SER A 20 -7.33 -9.27 3.79
N THR A 21 -7.88 -9.30 5.02
CA THR A 21 -7.66 -8.27 6.05
C THR A 21 -6.86 -8.80 7.24
N GLY A 22 -6.02 -9.82 7.01
CA GLY A 22 -5.02 -10.26 7.97
C GLY A 22 -4.03 -9.14 8.28
N LEU A 23 -3.51 -9.14 9.50
CA LEU A 23 -2.60 -8.11 9.99
C LEU A 23 -1.15 -8.60 9.93
N GLY A 24 -0.25 -7.72 9.49
CA GLY A 24 1.19 -7.89 9.68
C GLY A 24 1.65 -7.46 11.08
N ASP A 25 2.96 -7.51 11.31
CA ASP A 25 3.57 -7.26 12.62
C ASP A 25 3.40 -5.80 13.09
N GLU A 26 3.33 -4.85 12.15
CA GLU A 26 3.06 -3.43 12.42
C GLU A 26 1.56 -3.10 12.51
N GLY A 27 0.68 -4.10 12.42
CA GLY A 27 -0.78 -3.93 12.49
C GLY A 27 -1.44 -3.41 11.20
N GLY A 28 -0.67 -3.26 10.12
CA GLY A 28 -1.17 -2.97 8.77
C GLY A 28 -1.79 -4.20 8.09
N PHE A 29 -2.50 -4.00 6.98
CA PHE A 29 -3.05 -5.11 6.18
C PHE A 29 -2.02 -5.64 5.18
N ALA A 30 -1.96 -6.96 5.01
CA ALA A 30 -1.07 -7.62 4.05
C ALA A 30 -1.87 -8.45 3.01
N PRO A 31 -2.68 -7.82 2.14
CA PRO A 31 -3.37 -8.53 1.06
C PRO A 31 -2.40 -8.99 -0.04
N ASN A 32 -2.76 -10.06 -0.76
CA ASN A 32 -2.05 -10.44 -1.97
C ASN A 32 -2.47 -9.50 -3.12
N LEU A 33 -1.51 -8.82 -3.75
CA LEU A 33 -1.75 -7.80 -4.77
C LEU A 33 -0.85 -8.04 -5.99
N ASP A 34 -1.35 -7.67 -7.17
CA ASP A 34 -0.64 -7.90 -8.44
C ASP A 34 0.52 -6.93 -8.68
N SER A 35 0.56 -5.79 -7.98
CA SER A 35 1.61 -4.78 -8.14
C SER A 35 1.70 -3.83 -6.94
N ASN A 36 2.84 -3.13 -6.82
CA ASN A 36 3.02 -2.05 -5.85
C ASN A 36 2.05 -0.88 -6.11
N ARG A 37 1.73 -0.61 -7.39
CA ARG A 37 0.74 0.41 -7.76
C ARG A 37 -0.64 0.07 -7.20
N ALA A 38 -1.06 -1.19 -7.26
CA ALA A 38 -2.35 -1.60 -6.70
C ALA A 38 -2.46 -1.31 -5.20
N ALA A 39 -1.37 -1.43 -4.43
CA ALA A 39 -1.34 -1.07 -3.03
C ALA A 39 -1.60 0.43 -2.81
N LEU A 40 -0.93 1.29 -3.60
CA LEU A 40 -1.11 2.75 -3.52
C LEU A 40 -2.53 3.16 -3.94
N ASP A 41 -3.07 2.56 -5.00
CA ASP A 41 -4.41 2.86 -5.49
C ASP A 41 -5.49 2.51 -4.45
N LEU A 42 -5.34 1.38 -3.72
CA LEU A 42 -6.23 1.00 -2.61
C LEU A 42 -6.20 2.00 -1.45
N ILE A 43 -5.01 2.47 -1.06
CA ILE A 43 -4.88 3.45 0.03
C ILE A 43 -5.51 4.78 -0.40
N VAL A 44 -5.27 5.21 -1.65
CA VAL A 44 -5.89 6.43 -2.21
C VAL A 44 -7.41 6.31 -2.28
N GLU A 45 -7.95 5.16 -2.67
CA GLU A 45 -9.39 4.86 -2.65
C GLU A 45 -9.94 4.99 -1.22
N ALA A 46 -9.28 4.39 -0.23
CA ALA A 46 -9.70 4.47 1.17
C ALA A 46 -9.65 5.90 1.73
N ILE A 47 -8.64 6.71 1.37
CA ILE A 47 -8.56 8.13 1.77
C ILE A 47 -9.77 8.90 1.23
N LYS A 48 -10.11 8.71 -0.06
CA LYS A 48 -11.26 9.37 -0.69
C LYS A 48 -12.58 8.93 -0.08
N GLU A 49 -12.77 7.62 0.12
CA GLU A 49 -13.98 7.08 0.74
C GLU A 49 -14.17 7.53 2.20
N ALA A 50 -13.07 7.80 2.92
CA ALA A 50 -13.11 8.38 4.26
C ALA A 50 -13.44 9.89 4.25
N GLY A 51 -13.60 10.52 3.08
CA GLY A 51 -13.96 11.93 2.94
C GLY A 51 -12.78 12.90 2.93
N TYR A 52 -11.56 12.41 2.72
CA TYR A 52 -10.34 13.22 2.70
C TYR A 52 -9.80 13.38 1.27
N VAL A 53 -9.06 14.47 1.02
CA VAL A 53 -8.40 14.74 -0.26
C VAL A 53 -6.95 14.22 -0.22
N PRO A 54 -6.58 13.22 -1.04
CA PRO A 54 -5.21 12.73 -1.13
C PRO A 54 -4.23 13.85 -1.50
N GLY A 55 -3.05 13.84 -0.89
CA GLY A 55 -1.98 14.82 -1.09
C GLY A 55 -2.18 16.15 -0.34
N ARG A 56 -3.43 16.57 -0.10
CA ARG A 56 -3.73 17.78 0.69
C ARG A 56 -3.99 17.45 2.15
N ASP A 57 -4.92 16.54 2.40
CA ASP A 57 -5.36 16.19 3.76
C ASP A 57 -4.55 14.98 4.28
N ILE A 58 -4.25 14.01 3.41
CA ILE A 58 -3.45 12.82 3.72
C ILE A 58 -2.51 12.51 2.55
N ALA A 59 -1.20 12.48 2.81
CA ALA A 59 -0.17 12.11 1.85
C ALA A 59 0.31 10.66 2.06
N LEU A 60 1.02 10.11 1.08
CA LEU A 60 1.62 8.79 1.16
C LEU A 60 3.13 8.89 1.44
N ALA A 61 3.64 7.95 2.21
CA ALA A 61 5.06 7.73 2.42
C ALA A 61 5.35 6.24 2.22
N LEU A 62 6.54 5.93 1.71
CA LEU A 62 6.99 4.55 1.48
C LEU A 62 8.34 4.36 2.14
N ASP A 63 8.48 3.25 2.86
CA ASP A 63 9.77 2.60 3.04
C ASP A 63 9.90 1.53 1.96
N VAL A 64 10.77 1.77 0.99
CA VAL A 64 10.96 0.85 -0.14
C VAL A 64 11.81 -0.35 0.26
N ALA A 65 12.64 -0.23 1.30
CA ALA A 65 13.62 -1.25 1.70
C ALA A 65 14.39 -1.82 0.49
N ALA A 66 14.87 -0.94 -0.41
CA ALA A 66 15.40 -1.34 -1.72
C ALA A 66 16.62 -2.27 -1.67
N SER A 67 17.32 -2.34 -0.53
CA SER A 67 18.37 -3.31 -0.29
C SER A 67 17.89 -4.76 -0.35
N GLU A 68 16.64 -5.04 0.01
CA GLU A 68 16.08 -6.39 0.08
C GLU A 68 15.92 -7.04 -1.29
N PHE A 69 15.87 -6.23 -2.36
CA PHE A 69 15.76 -6.71 -3.73
C PHE A 69 16.86 -6.18 -4.65
N TYR A 70 17.94 -5.64 -4.08
CA TYR A 70 19.14 -5.27 -4.82
C TYR A 70 20.15 -6.41 -4.81
N LYS A 71 20.60 -6.83 -5.99
CA LYS A 71 21.58 -7.90 -6.15
C LYS A 71 22.45 -7.67 -7.38
N ASP A 72 23.76 -7.88 -7.25
CA ASP A 72 24.71 -7.86 -8.37
C ASP A 72 24.65 -6.61 -9.26
N GLY A 73 24.40 -5.43 -8.68
CA GLY A 73 24.34 -4.17 -9.43
C GLY A 73 22.96 -3.79 -9.99
N VAL A 74 21.94 -4.64 -9.79
CA VAL A 74 20.59 -4.43 -10.31
C VAL A 74 19.53 -4.58 -9.22
N TYR A 75 18.40 -3.90 -9.39
CA TYR A 75 17.20 -4.04 -8.56
C TYR A 75 16.22 -4.99 -9.26
N GLU A 76 15.89 -6.11 -8.60
CA GLU A 76 14.87 -7.05 -9.06
C GLU A 76 13.50 -6.61 -8.58
N PHE A 77 12.79 -5.84 -9.41
CA PHE A 77 11.56 -5.16 -9.02
C PHE A 77 10.39 -5.55 -9.93
N GLU A 78 9.34 -6.13 -9.34
CA GLU A 78 8.13 -6.62 -10.06
C GLU A 78 8.47 -7.58 -11.23
N GLY A 79 9.40 -8.52 -10.99
CA GLY A 79 9.83 -9.49 -12.00
C GLY A 79 10.64 -8.89 -13.14
N LYS A 80 11.17 -7.68 -12.96
CA LYS A 80 12.03 -6.99 -13.94
C LYS A 80 13.29 -6.48 -13.27
N SER A 81 14.43 -6.69 -13.93
CA SER A 81 15.69 -6.06 -13.54
C SER A 81 15.69 -4.57 -13.92
N ARG A 82 16.09 -3.72 -12.98
CA ARG A 82 16.26 -2.26 -13.16
C ARG A 82 17.67 -1.87 -12.76
N SER A 83 18.34 -1.05 -13.56
CA SER A 83 19.59 -0.38 -13.16
C SER A 83 19.29 1.01 -12.60
N ALA A 84 20.23 1.54 -11.82
CA ALA A 84 20.25 2.95 -11.44
C ALA A 84 20.47 3.87 -12.65
#